data_AF-A0A9D6L483-F1
#
_entry.id   AF-A0A9D6L483-F1
#
_cell.length_a   1.000
_cell.length_b   1.000
_cell.length_c   1.000
_cell.angle_alpha   90.00
_cell.angle_beta   90.00
_cell.angle_gamma   90.00
#
_symmetry.space_group_name_H-M   'P 1'
#
loop_
_entity.id
_entity.type
_entity.pdbx_description
1 polymer ?
#
loop_
_entity_poly.entity_id
_entity_poly.type
_entity_poly.pdbx_seq_one_letter_code
_entity_poly.pdbx_strand_id
1 'polypeptide(L)'
;TEGRVLLAQKLVEFAPRIIAFNGKLCYEKFTGRPCKVGLQKETLYGAAVFVLPSTSGQNAGATPGQKLRYFMQLAALVAKAKA
;
A
#
# COMPACT_ATOMS: atom_id res chain seq x y z
N THR A 1 14.32 -10.94 -4.70
CA THR A 1 14.05 -11.36 -6.09
C THR A 1 12.91 -12.35 -6.15
N GLU A 2 12.80 -13.29 -5.20
CA GLU A 2 11.68 -14.23 -5.11
C GLU A 2 10.36 -13.62 -4.56
N GLY A 3 10.43 -12.78 -3.52
CA GLY A 3 9.23 -12.22 -2.89
C GLY A 3 8.36 -11.31 -3.78
N ARG A 4 8.94 -10.68 -4.82
CA ARG A 4 8.14 -9.91 -5.79
C ARG A 4 7.33 -10.81 -6.71
N VAL A 5 7.92 -11.92 -7.14
CA VAL A 5 7.28 -12.88 -8.05
C VAL A 5 6.11 -13.56 -7.35
N LEU A 6 6.32 -14.03 -6.11
CA LEU A 6 5.26 -14.62 -5.30
C LEU A 6 4.13 -13.62 -5.00
N LEU A 7 4.46 -12.36 -4.70
CA LEU A 7 3.45 -11.33 -4.48
C LEU A 7 2.65 -11.05 -5.77
N ALA A 8 3.32 -10.95 -6.91
CA ALA A 8 2.65 -10.76 -8.20
C ALA A 8 1.68 -11.91 -8.52
N GLN A 9 2.08 -13.16 -8.29
CA GLN A 9 1.22 -14.33 -8.47
C GLN A 9 -0.04 -14.24 -7.60
N LYS A 10 0.12 -13.93 -6.31
CA LYS A 10 -1.03 -13.74 -5.40
C LYS A 10 -1.94 -12.59 -5.83
N LEU A 11 -1.38 -11.49 -6.31
CA LEU A 11 -2.18 -10.34 -6.76
C LEU A 11 -3.02 -10.68 -7.98
N VAL A 12 -2.51 -11.50 -8.90
CA VAL A 12 -3.27 -12.03 -10.03
C VAL A 12 -4.33 -13.03 -9.58
N GLU A 13 -3.99 -13.95 -8.67
CA GLU A 13 -4.90 -14.98 -8.16
C GLU A 13 -6.09 -14.40 -7.38
N PHE A 14 -5.83 -13.50 -6.44
CA PHE A 14 -6.87 -12.94 -5.56
C PHE A 14 -7.57 -11.71 -6.13
N ALA A 15 -7.01 -11.09 -7.18
CA ALA A 15 -7.54 -9.90 -7.85
C ALA A 15 -8.18 -8.86 -6.89
N PRO A 16 -7.44 -8.38 -5.86
CA PRO A 16 -8.02 -7.48 -4.87
C PRO A 16 -8.40 -6.14 -5.52
N ARG A 17 -9.49 -5.50 -5.05
CA ARG A 17 -9.83 -4.14 -5.50
C ARG A 17 -8.82 -3.09 -5.02
N ILE A 18 -8.17 -3.34 -3.87
CA ILE A 18 -7.21 -2.42 -3.24
C ILE A 18 -6.00 -3.21 -2.71
N ILE A 19 -4.79 -2.69 -2.95
CA ILE A 19 -3.54 -3.19 -2.37
C ILE A 19 -2.96 -2.12 -1.44
N ALA A 20 -2.80 -2.47 -0.16
CA ALA A 20 -2.17 -1.59 0.83
C ALA A 20 -0.73 -2.04 1.13
N PHE A 21 0.26 -1.24 0.73
CA PHE A 21 1.67 -1.48 1.07
C PHE A 21 1.99 -0.87 2.43
N ASN A 22 2.40 -1.70 3.39
CA ASN A 22 2.87 -1.24 4.69
C ASN A 22 4.33 -0.76 4.62
N GLY A 23 4.52 0.51 4.28
CA GLY A 23 5.82 1.14 4.16
C GLY A 23 6.16 1.52 2.72
N LYS A 24 6.65 2.76 2.58
CA LYS A 24 7.10 3.35 1.31
C LYS A 24 8.14 2.48 0.59
N LEU A 25 9.19 2.06 1.29
CA LEU A 25 10.28 1.27 0.72
C LEU A 25 9.81 -0.08 0.15
N CYS A 26 8.75 -0.68 0.69
CA CYS A 26 8.19 -1.93 0.18
C CYS A 26 7.61 -1.72 -1.23
N TYR A 27 6.85 -0.63 -1.42
CA TYR A 27 6.31 -0.26 -2.71
C TYR A 27 7.41 0.11 -3.71
N GLU A 28 8.37 0.95 -3.29
CA GLU A 28 9.44 1.40 -4.18
C GLU A 28 10.34 0.25 -4.61
N LYS A 29 10.63 -0.69 -3.70
CA LYS A 29 11.25 -1.94 -4.07
C LYS A 29 10.33 -2.66 -5.04
N PHE A 30 9.09 -2.97 -4.71
CA PHE A 30 8.21 -3.77 -5.58
C PHE A 30 8.11 -3.22 -7.03
N THR A 31 7.86 -1.93 -7.18
CA THR A 31 7.63 -1.27 -8.47
C THR A 31 8.88 -0.72 -9.16
N GLY A 32 9.98 -0.54 -8.42
CA GLY A 32 11.17 0.16 -8.90
C GLY A 32 10.98 1.68 -9.06
N ARG A 33 9.86 2.25 -8.57
CA ARG A 33 9.52 3.67 -8.72
C ARG A 33 9.45 4.36 -7.38
N PRO A 34 9.90 5.62 -7.26
CA PRO A 34 9.74 6.38 -6.04
C PRO A 34 8.26 6.72 -5.81
N CYS A 35 7.83 6.80 -4.54
CA CYS A 35 6.45 7.12 -4.21
C CYS A 35 6.29 8.02 -2.98
N LYS A 36 5.07 8.55 -2.83
CA LYS A 36 4.62 9.23 -1.61
C LYS A 36 3.66 8.33 -0.86
N VAL A 37 3.59 8.47 0.47
CA VAL A 37 2.56 7.79 1.27
C VAL A 37 1.16 8.30 0.91
N GLY A 38 0.16 7.43 0.96
CA GLY A 38 -1.22 7.67 0.55
C GLY A 38 -1.64 6.90 -0.71
N LEU A 39 -2.75 7.34 -1.31
CA LEU A 39 -3.28 6.77 -2.55
C LEU A 39 -2.35 7.10 -3.73
N GLN A 40 -1.99 6.08 -4.50
CA GLN A 40 -1.21 6.23 -5.72
C GLN A 40 -2.12 6.50 -6.91
N LYS A 41 -1.60 7.23 -7.90
CA LYS A 41 -2.30 7.47 -9.18
C LYS A 41 -2.36 6.20 -10.04
N GLU A 42 -1.33 5.37 -9.91
CA GLU A 42 -1.18 4.14 -10.68
C GLU A 42 -1.89 2.99 -9.98
N THR A 43 -2.54 2.15 -10.78
CA THR A 43 -3.07 0.86 -10.33
C THR A 43 -2.01 -0.23 -10.52
N LEU A 44 -2.07 -1.28 -9.70
CA LEU A 44 -1.26 -2.49 -9.88
C LEU A 44 -2.21 -3.66 -10.06
N TYR A 45 -2.09 -4.36 -11.19
CA TYR A 45 -2.94 -5.50 -11.52
C TYR A 45 -4.45 -5.17 -11.45
N GLY A 46 -4.84 -3.96 -11.87
CA GLY A 46 -6.22 -3.47 -11.80
C GLY A 46 -6.69 -2.98 -10.42
N ALA A 47 -5.87 -3.16 -9.38
CA ALA A 47 -6.18 -2.72 -8.03
C ALA A 47 -5.71 -1.28 -7.77
N ALA A 48 -6.50 -0.52 -7.01
CA ALA A 48 -6.05 0.75 -6.47
C ALA A 48 -4.94 0.52 -5.43
N VAL A 49 -3.88 1.33 -5.46
CA VAL A 49 -2.73 1.14 -4.57
C VAL A 49 -2.67 2.22 -3.51
N PHE A 50 -2.52 1.81 -2.24
CA PHE A 50 -2.35 2.71 -1.12
C PHE A 50 -1.05 2.39 -0.38
N VAL A 51 -0.22 3.39 -0.10
CA VAL A 51 1.07 3.22 0.58
C VAL A 51 1.00 3.82 1.97
N LEU A 52 1.06 2.98 2.99
CA LEU A 52 1.07 3.40 4.39
C LEU A 52 2.50 3.79 4.82
N PRO A 53 2.65 4.70 5.81
CA PRO A 53 3.88 4.77 6.57
C PRO A 53 4.14 3.41 7.24
N SER A 54 5.42 3.02 7.37
CA SER A 54 5.75 1.74 8.00
C SER A 54 5.25 1.72 9.44
N THR A 55 4.54 0.67 9.83
CA THR A 55 4.04 0.49 11.20
C THR A 55 5.12 0.07 12.19
N SER A 56 6.33 -0.30 11.74
CA SER A 56 7.43 -0.70 12.63
C SER A 56 7.71 0.36 13.70
N GLY A 57 8.00 -0.09 14.93
CA GLY A 57 8.41 0.78 16.04
C GLY A 57 9.72 1.53 15.77
N GLN A 58 10.56 0.99 14.89
CA GLN A 58 11.80 1.64 14.43
C GLN A 58 11.54 2.81 13.46
N ASN A 59 10.32 2.95 12.94
CA ASN A 59 9.98 4.06 12.05
C ASN A 59 9.73 5.33 12.86
N ALA A 60 10.81 6.03 13.22
CA ALA A 60 10.79 7.32 13.91
C ALA A 60 10.20 8.46 13.03
N GLY A 61 10.05 8.24 11.72
CA GLY A 61 9.59 9.25 10.78
C GLY A 61 8.08 9.51 10.76
N ALA A 62 7.27 8.72 11.48
CA ALA A 62 5.81 8.91 11.52
C ALA A 62 5.25 8.72 12.94
N THR A 63 4.55 9.73 13.44
CA THR A 63 3.87 9.68 14.74
C THR A 63 2.66 8.75 14.69
N PRO A 64 2.19 8.21 15.85
CA PRO A 64 0.99 7.39 15.90
C PRO A 64 -0.24 8.08 15.29
N GLY A 65 -0.42 9.39 15.52
CA GLY A 65 -1.50 10.17 14.93
C GLY A 65 -1.42 10.28 13.42
N GLN A 66 -0.21 10.40 12.85
CA GLN A 66 -0.03 10.37 11.38
C GLN A 66 -0.37 9.00 10.81
N LYS A 67 0.10 7.91 11.45
CA LYS A 67 -0.26 6.54 11.05
C LYS A 67 -1.77 6.36 11.04
N LEU A 68 -2.46 6.75 12.12
CA LEU A 68 -3.92 6.66 12.23
C LEU A 68 -4.64 7.39 11.09
N ARG A 69 -4.22 8.62 10.75
CA ARG A 69 -4.81 9.38 9.64
C ARG A 69 -4.73 8.63 8.31
N TYR A 70 -3.59 8.00 8.01
CA TYR A 70 -3.46 7.20 6.78
C TYR A 70 -4.31 5.93 6.81
N PHE A 71 -4.44 5.26 7.96
CA PHE A 71 -5.35 4.12 8.10
C PHE A 71 -6.82 4.53 7.93
N MET A 72 -7.23 5.71 8.42
CA MET A 72 -8.58 6.24 8.19
C MET A 72 -8.83 6.55 6.72
N GLN A 73 -7.85 7.13 6.02
CA GLN A 73 -7.94 7.36 4.57
C GLN A 73 -8.07 6.04 3.78
N LEU A 74 -7.32 5.01 4.18
CA LEU A 74 -7.45 3.68 3.60
C LEU A 74 -8.84 3.07 3.87
N ALA A 75 -9.37 3.20 5.08
CA ALA A 75 -10.71 2.73 5.41
C ALA A 75 -11.79 3.42 4.56
N ALA A 76 -11.67 4.74 4.35
CA ALA A 76 -12.57 5.49 3.47
C ALA A 76 -12.47 5.03 2.00
N LEU A 77 -11.26 4.70 1.52
CA LEU A 77 -11.06 4.14 0.18
C LEU A 77 -11.73 2.76 0.05
N VAL A 78 -11.56 1.89 1.06
CA VAL A 78 -12.19 0.56 1.09
C VAL A 78 -13.71 0.68 1.11
N ALA A 79 -14.28 1.61 1.87
CA ALA A 79 -15.72 1.84 1.90
C ALA A 79 -16.26 2.25 0.52
N LYS A 80 -15.56 3.17 -0.18
CA LYS A 80 -15.91 3.57 -1.56
C LYS A 80 -15.79 2.44 -2.56
N ALA A 81 -14.82 1.56 -2.37
CA ALA A 81 -14.61 0.38 -3.20
C ALA A 81 -15.43 -0.83 -2.73
N LYS A 82 -16.45 -0.66 -1.89
CA LYS A 82 -17.47 -1.69 -1.62
C LYS A 82 -18.85 -1.31 -2.17
N ALA A 83 -19.08 -0.01 -2.34
CA ALA A 83 -20.15 0.50 -3.19
C ALA A 83 -19.90 0.11 -4.67
#